data_AF-A0AAW0DLP9-F1
#
_entry.id   AF-A0AAW0DLP9-F1
#
_cell.length_a   1.000
_cell.length_b   1.000
_cell.length_c   1.000
_cell.angle_alpha   90.00
_cell.angle_beta   90.00
_cell.angle_gamma   90.00
#
_symmetry.space_group_name_H-M   'P 1'
#
loop_
_entity.id
_entity.type
_entity.pdbx_description
1 polymer ?
#
loop_
_entity_poly.entity_id
_entity_poly.type
_entity_poly.pdbx_seq_one_letter_code
_entity_poly.pdbx_strand_id
1 'polypeptide(L)'
;MDPVVLCNNCQHEFIPDAEIKHIPIIAEEMVRTNQLPTPADLQQVPLYLEQENRALERCDQEIGRLEKAMEQLRARRAVLVRRIERRNSWISPIRRLPNEILYKIFAMVCRGKHGYGLDIVAQGTLFAPTLYLTHVSCHWRQVVNASARLWCSMRICGHSSALALLRHYLTMSKECPLNIEFIWTTVKGVFNILMPHLSRIERLSFHWNHTVFDGISVSELPSFASLRFLNWNHTTMDSLPAWFTDAFRTAPNLTDLTIYYAPDANELPYHQLTRLEVWGYRDWRSLITTLRLCRRLQHLKVELLAGSENDLHDSQVELPMLRHLSVSSNARHGSGIDVFTLPSLITIYARDILSLEPFTRLIHRSGCSLVKFRFAHSPAHHSSSTEIHEFLSKCPRLTELKFCYIHEDRGAEETLAGRLFGAYDRPEITGIPGGFAQGESPTSSDSAPLSSRGSITPNLTLIRVFDIWPTATSQDLLGLLSKIESWNKLRIRHAAAGVLKPKNVLVTVNQGMSALCWPTQKTEDINGIRARIRALKKDGIRCEFKITRSSQ
;
A
#
# COMPACT_ATOMS: atom_id res chain seq x y z
N MET A 1 -34.61 -22.74 -52.17
CA MET A 1 -34.16 -23.21 -50.84
C MET A 1 -33.38 -24.51 -51.03
N ASP A 2 -32.19 -24.56 -50.45
CA ASP A 2 -31.29 -25.72 -50.49
C ASP A 2 -31.49 -26.61 -49.24
N PRO A 3 -31.18 -27.91 -49.31
CA PRO A 3 -31.26 -28.79 -48.15
C PRO A 3 -30.34 -28.33 -47.01
N VAL A 4 -30.80 -28.48 -45.76
CA VAL A 4 -30.00 -28.20 -44.56
C VAL A 4 -29.53 -29.52 -43.96
N VAL A 5 -28.21 -29.75 -43.93
CA VAL A 5 -27.62 -30.94 -43.29
C VAL A 5 -27.73 -30.80 -41.77
N LEU A 6 -28.51 -31.69 -41.15
CA LEU A 6 -28.75 -31.69 -39.70
C LEU A 6 -27.80 -32.62 -38.94
N CYS A 7 -27.27 -33.66 -39.60
CA CYS A 7 -26.33 -34.60 -38.99
C CYS A 7 -25.28 -35.09 -39.98
N ASN A 8 -24.01 -34.70 -39.76
CA ASN A 8 -22.89 -35.10 -40.62
C ASN A 8 -22.55 -36.59 -40.58
N ASN A 9 -23.06 -37.36 -39.60
CA ASN A 9 -22.73 -38.77 -39.45
C ASN A 9 -23.70 -39.69 -40.21
N CYS A 10 -25.00 -39.37 -40.21
CA CYS A 10 -26.01 -40.15 -40.96
C CYS A 10 -26.53 -39.43 -42.21
N GLN A 11 -25.99 -38.24 -42.52
CA GLN A 11 -26.42 -37.39 -43.64
C GLN A 11 -27.93 -37.09 -43.62
N HIS A 12 -28.49 -36.94 -42.41
CA HIS A 12 -29.88 -36.54 -42.29
C HIS A 12 -30.03 -35.07 -42.66
N GLU A 13 -30.89 -34.80 -43.63
CA GLU A 13 -31.11 -33.47 -44.20
C GLU A 13 -32.57 -33.04 -44.03
N PHE A 14 -32.77 -31.75 -43.75
CA PHE A 14 -34.06 -31.10 -43.90
C PHE A 14 -34.21 -30.63 -45.34
N ILE A 15 -35.09 -31.30 -46.09
CA ILE A 15 -35.38 -30.97 -47.50
C ILE A 15 -36.61 -30.04 -47.55
N PRO A 16 -36.48 -28.79 -48.00
CA PRO A 16 -37.61 -27.86 -48.15
C PRO A 16 -38.67 -28.41 -49.12
N ASP A 17 -39.95 -28.13 -48.87
CA ASP A 17 -41.03 -28.58 -49.75
C ASP A 17 -40.85 -27.99 -51.16
N ALA A 18 -40.80 -28.87 -52.16
CA ALA A 18 -40.59 -28.49 -53.56
C ALA A 18 -41.73 -27.60 -54.09
N GLU A 19 -42.94 -27.79 -53.57
CA GLU A 19 -44.15 -27.03 -53.94
C GLU A 19 -44.00 -25.53 -53.67
N ILE A 20 -43.26 -25.15 -52.63
CA ILE A 20 -43.05 -23.73 -52.26
C ILE A 20 -42.18 -22.99 -53.27
N LYS A 21 -41.30 -23.69 -54.00
CA LYS A 21 -40.48 -23.06 -55.04
C LYS A 21 -41.32 -22.55 -56.22
N HIS A 22 -42.56 -23.03 -56.36
CA HIS A 22 -43.47 -22.68 -57.45
C HIS A 22 -44.53 -21.65 -57.05
N ILE A 23 -44.60 -21.25 -55.78
CA ILE A 23 -45.51 -20.21 -55.31
C ILE A 23 -44.98 -18.84 -55.76
N PRO A 24 -45.77 -18.02 -56.48
CA PRO A 24 -45.33 -16.71 -56.93
C PRO A 24 -45.14 -15.76 -55.74
N ILE A 25 -43.97 -15.09 -55.69
CA ILE A 25 -43.67 -14.08 -54.67
C ILE A 25 -44.49 -12.82 -54.97
N ILE A 26 -45.28 -12.38 -54.00
CA ILE A 26 -45.99 -11.09 -54.11
C ILE A 26 -44.95 -9.96 -54.02
N ALA A 27 -44.85 -9.13 -55.06
CA ALA A 27 -43.94 -8.01 -55.09
C ALA A 27 -44.33 -6.97 -54.03
N GLU A 28 -43.32 -6.42 -53.32
CA GLU A 28 -43.53 -5.48 -52.21
C GLU A 28 -44.31 -4.21 -52.63
N GLU A 29 -44.21 -3.82 -53.90
CA GLU A 29 -44.95 -2.70 -54.50
C GLU A 29 -46.47 -2.97 -54.61
N MET A 30 -46.88 -4.22 -54.85
CA MET A 30 -48.31 -4.59 -54.91
C MET A 30 -48.97 -4.50 -53.54
N VAL A 31 -48.23 -4.83 -52.47
CA VAL A 31 -48.69 -4.70 -51.09
C VAL A 31 -48.84 -3.23 -50.70
N ARG A 32 -48.04 -2.33 -51.28
CA ARG A 32 -48.02 -0.89 -50.94
C ARG A 32 -48.99 -0.02 -51.74
N THR A 33 -49.55 -0.51 -52.86
CA THR A 33 -50.30 0.32 -53.82
C THR A 33 -51.82 0.31 -53.65
N ASN A 34 -52.38 -0.24 -52.56
CA ASN A 34 -53.84 -0.39 -52.37
C ASN A 34 -54.55 -1.10 -53.55
N GLN A 35 -53.81 -1.82 -54.38
CA GLN A 35 -54.38 -2.63 -55.46
C GLN A 35 -55.12 -3.82 -54.84
N LEU A 36 -56.38 -4.00 -55.24
CA LEU A 36 -57.20 -5.10 -54.76
C LEU A 36 -56.80 -6.41 -55.48
N PRO A 37 -56.74 -7.55 -54.77
CA PRO A 37 -56.50 -8.85 -55.39
C PRO A 37 -57.52 -9.15 -56.48
N THR A 38 -57.09 -9.75 -57.59
CA THR A 38 -58.00 -10.18 -58.65
C THR A 38 -58.87 -11.35 -58.17
N PRO A 39 -60.01 -11.65 -58.84
CA PRO A 39 -60.83 -12.81 -58.49
C PRO A 39 -60.07 -14.14 -58.56
N ALA A 40 -59.05 -14.24 -59.41
CA ALA A 40 -58.16 -15.41 -59.48
C ALA A 40 -57.23 -15.48 -58.26
N ASP A 41 -56.67 -14.34 -57.83
CA ASP A 41 -55.86 -14.26 -56.62
C ASP A 41 -56.67 -14.64 -55.38
N LEU A 42 -57.92 -14.18 -55.28
CA LEU A 42 -58.83 -14.53 -54.17
C LEU A 42 -59.13 -16.03 -54.09
N GLN A 43 -59.00 -16.78 -55.19
CA GLN A 43 -59.14 -18.24 -55.20
C GLN A 43 -57.82 -18.98 -54.93
N GLN A 44 -56.67 -18.44 -55.37
CA GLN A 44 -55.38 -19.13 -55.28
C GLN A 44 -54.60 -18.81 -54.01
N VAL A 45 -54.66 -17.58 -53.50
CA VAL A 45 -53.93 -17.13 -52.31
C VAL A 45 -54.22 -17.99 -51.08
N PRO A 46 -55.47 -18.40 -50.77
CA PRO A 46 -55.72 -19.29 -49.63
C PRO A 46 -55.00 -20.64 -49.74
N LEU A 47 -54.86 -21.19 -50.95
CA LEU A 47 -54.15 -22.45 -51.19
C LEU A 47 -52.64 -22.29 -51.01
N TYR A 48 -52.07 -21.19 -51.50
CA TYR A 48 -50.66 -20.88 -51.28
C TYR A 48 -50.35 -20.65 -49.79
N LEU A 49 -51.22 -19.92 -49.08
CA LEU A 49 -51.08 -19.72 -47.63
C LEU A 49 -51.14 -21.04 -46.86
N GLU A 50 -52.01 -21.97 -47.23
CA GLU A 50 -52.06 -23.29 -46.60
C GLU A 50 -50.76 -24.07 -46.82
N GLN A 51 -50.20 -24.03 -48.04
CA GLN A 51 -48.92 -24.66 -48.37
C GLN A 51 -47.75 -24.04 -47.60
N GLU A 52 -47.65 -22.71 -47.56
CA GLU A 52 -46.60 -21.99 -46.84
C GLU A 52 -46.70 -22.23 -45.32
N ASN A 53 -47.90 -22.22 -44.76
CA ASN A 53 -48.13 -22.51 -43.34
C ASN A 53 -47.70 -23.94 -42.99
N ARG A 54 -48.00 -24.94 -43.83
CA ARG A 54 -47.56 -26.32 -43.59
C ARG A 54 -46.05 -26.46 -43.56
N ALA A 55 -45.33 -25.79 -44.46
CA ALA A 55 -43.87 -25.84 -44.43
C ALA A 55 -43.26 -25.03 -43.29
N LEU A 56 -43.89 -23.91 -42.91
CA LEU A 56 -43.51 -23.16 -41.70
C LEU A 56 -43.64 -24.06 -40.46
N GLU A 57 -44.78 -24.74 -40.30
CA GLU A 57 -44.98 -25.70 -39.21
C GLU A 57 -43.92 -26.81 -39.21
N ARG A 58 -43.55 -27.31 -40.40
CA ARG A 58 -42.50 -28.32 -40.55
C ARG A 58 -41.12 -27.80 -40.14
N CYS A 59 -40.78 -26.55 -40.51
CA CYS A 59 -39.57 -25.87 -40.05
C CYS A 59 -39.57 -25.70 -38.54
N ASP A 60 -40.67 -25.19 -37.97
CA ASP A 60 -40.80 -24.93 -36.53
C ASP A 60 -40.71 -26.22 -35.70
N GLN A 61 -41.29 -27.33 -36.18
CA GLN A 61 -41.15 -28.63 -35.54
C GLN A 61 -39.69 -29.10 -35.50
N GLU A 62 -38.96 -28.93 -36.60
CA GLU A 62 -37.56 -29.36 -36.67
C GLU A 62 -36.65 -28.44 -35.84
N ILE A 63 -36.88 -27.13 -35.86
CA ILE A 63 -36.24 -26.17 -34.96
C ILE A 63 -36.47 -26.59 -33.51
N GLY A 64 -37.73 -26.83 -33.11
CA GLY A 64 -38.06 -27.27 -31.75
C GLY A 64 -37.38 -28.58 -31.36
N ARG A 65 -37.25 -29.54 -32.29
CA ARG A 65 -36.51 -30.80 -32.06
C ARG A 65 -35.04 -30.55 -31.79
N LEU A 66 -34.38 -29.72 -32.61
CA LEU A 66 -32.96 -29.38 -32.49
C LEU A 66 -32.67 -28.55 -31.24
N GLU A 67 -33.54 -27.59 -30.90
CA GLU A 67 -33.44 -26.81 -29.67
C GLU A 67 -33.51 -27.71 -28.43
N LYS A 68 -34.42 -28.68 -28.41
CA LYS A 68 -34.52 -29.69 -27.35
C LYS A 68 -33.26 -30.54 -27.25
N ALA A 69 -32.71 -30.99 -28.37
CA ALA A 69 -31.45 -31.74 -28.37
C ALA A 69 -30.27 -30.88 -27.85
N MET A 70 -30.22 -29.61 -28.25
CA MET A 70 -29.22 -28.65 -27.78
C MET A 70 -29.34 -28.41 -26.26
N GLU A 71 -30.56 -28.29 -25.72
CA GLU A 71 -30.81 -28.17 -24.29
C GLU A 71 -30.30 -29.40 -23.53
N GLN A 72 -30.59 -30.61 -24.03
CA GLN A 72 -30.08 -31.85 -23.44
C GLN A 72 -28.56 -31.93 -23.45
N LEU A 73 -27.90 -31.52 -24.55
CA LEU A 73 -26.44 -31.46 -24.62
C LEU A 73 -25.85 -30.42 -23.68
N ARG A 74 -26.47 -29.24 -23.54
CA ARG A 74 -26.07 -28.21 -22.56
C ARG A 74 -26.19 -28.73 -21.12
N ALA A 75 -27.28 -29.44 -20.80
CA ALA A 75 -27.47 -30.08 -19.50
C ALA A 75 -26.39 -31.15 -19.23
N ARG A 76 -26.11 -32.03 -20.22
CA ARG A 76 -25.03 -33.03 -20.12
C ARG A 76 -23.66 -32.38 -19.95
N ARG A 77 -23.37 -31.32 -20.71
CA ARG A 77 -22.14 -30.54 -20.58
C ARG A 77 -22.00 -29.97 -19.17
N ALA A 78 -23.06 -29.36 -18.61
CA ALA A 78 -23.05 -28.83 -17.25
C ALA A 78 -22.81 -29.90 -16.17
N VAL A 79 -23.30 -31.13 -16.38
CA VAL A 79 -23.01 -32.27 -15.51
C VAL A 79 -21.54 -32.70 -15.62
N LEU A 80 -20.99 -32.79 -16.83
CA LEU A 80 -19.60 -33.19 -17.07
C LEU A 80 -18.60 -32.15 -16.50
N VAL A 81 -18.85 -30.86 -16.71
CA VAL A 81 -18.04 -29.77 -16.13
C VAL A 81 -17.97 -29.93 -14.61
N ARG A 82 -19.12 -30.08 -13.93
CA ARG A 82 -19.16 -30.31 -12.48
C ARG A 82 -18.41 -31.57 -12.04
N ARG A 83 -18.44 -32.65 -12.83
CA ARG A 83 -17.68 -33.88 -12.54
C ARG A 83 -16.17 -33.67 -12.66
N ILE A 84 -15.73 -32.94 -13.68
CA ILE A 84 -14.31 -32.61 -13.89
C ILE A 84 -13.80 -31.71 -12.76
N GLU A 85 -14.52 -30.64 -12.43
CA GLU A 85 -14.19 -29.75 -11.31
C GLU A 85 -14.05 -30.49 -9.98
N ARG A 86 -14.96 -31.44 -9.70
CA ARG A 86 -14.89 -32.29 -8.51
C ARG A 86 -13.63 -33.15 -8.48
N ARG A 87 -13.27 -33.77 -9.61
CA ARG A 87 -12.05 -34.58 -9.72
C ARG A 87 -10.79 -33.72 -9.56
N ASN A 88 -10.75 -32.56 -10.21
CA ASN A 88 -9.66 -31.59 -10.07
C ASN A 88 -9.51 -31.10 -8.62
N SER A 89 -10.63 -30.81 -7.94
CA SER A 89 -10.62 -30.47 -6.51
C SER A 89 -10.08 -31.62 -5.67
N TRP A 90 -10.48 -32.87 -5.97
CA TRP A 90 -10.07 -34.06 -5.22
C TRP A 90 -8.56 -34.36 -5.33
N ILE A 91 -7.97 -34.21 -6.51
CA ILE A 91 -6.52 -34.42 -6.73
C ILE A 91 -5.68 -33.18 -6.42
N SER A 92 -6.29 -32.08 -5.97
CA SER A 92 -5.59 -30.82 -5.74
C SER A 92 -4.47 -30.98 -4.70
N PRO A 93 -3.22 -30.56 -5.00
CA PRO A 93 -2.09 -30.68 -4.08
C PRO A 93 -2.32 -30.03 -2.71
N ILE A 94 -3.14 -28.97 -2.66
CA ILE A 94 -3.41 -28.23 -1.43
C ILE A 94 -4.10 -29.09 -0.35
N ARG A 95 -4.76 -30.19 -0.74
CA ARG A 95 -5.36 -31.16 0.21
C ARG A 95 -4.34 -31.98 0.98
N ARG A 96 -3.08 -32.03 0.53
CA ARG A 96 -2.00 -32.76 1.20
C ARG A 96 -1.25 -31.88 2.21
N LEU A 97 -1.56 -30.59 2.28
CA LEU A 97 -0.88 -29.67 3.18
C LEU A 97 -1.37 -29.85 4.62
N PRO A 98 -0.47 -29.86 5.61
CA PRO A 98 -0.84 -29.80 7.02
C PRO A 98 -1.62 -28.51 7.35
N ASN A 99 -2.45 -28.57 8.39
CA ASN A 99 -3.27 -27.45 8.84
C ASN A 99 -2.43 -26.20 9.17
N GLU A 100 -1.21 -26.37 9.67
CA GLU A 100 -0.30 -25.29 10.04
C GLU A 100 0.18 -24.52 8.80
N ILE A 101 0.38 -25.24 7.69
CA ILE A 101 0.79 -24.64 6.42
C ILE A 101 -0.40 -23.94 5.77
N LEU A 102 -1.58 -24.57 5.77
CA LEU A 102 -2.82 -23.93 5.34
C LEU A 102 -3.11 -22.65 6.13
N TYR A 103 -2.96 -22.68 7.45
CA TYR A 103 -3.09 -21.51 8.31
C TYR A 103 -2.12 -20.39 7.90
N LYS A 104 -0.84 -20.69 7.65
CA LYS A 104 0.13 -19.68 7.19
C LYS A 104 -0.29 -19.06 5.86
N ILE A 105 -0.77 -19.88 4.92
CA ILE A 105 -1.28 -19.41 3.63
C ILE A 105 -2.49 -18.49 3.85
N PHE A 106 -3.48 -18.94 4.63
CA PHE A 106 -4.68 -18.16 4.94
C PHE A 106 -4.34 -16.86 5.66
N ALA A 107 -3.41 -16.87 6.61
CA ALA A 107 -2.95 -15.67 7.30
C ALA A 107 -2.27 -14.67 6.36
N MET A 108 -1.64 -15.12 5.27
CA MET A 108 -1.11 -14.23 4.24
C MET A 108 -2.22 -13.67 3.33
N VAL A 109 -3.19 -14.50 2.94
CA VAL A 109 -4.34 -14.09 2.11
C VAL A 109 -5.23 -13.11 2.87
N CYS A 110 -5.42 -13.33 4.18
CA CYS A 110 -6.19 -12.47 5.06
C CYS A 110 -5.51 -11.14 5.39
N ARG A 111 -4.30 -10.88 4.89
CA ARG A 111 -3.71 -9.54 4.94
C ARG A 111 -4.08 -8.81 3.66
N GLY A 112 -5.19 -8.08 3.70
CA GLY A 112 -5.64 -7.27 2.56
C GLY A 112 -4.67 -6.15 2.19
N LYS A 113 -5.02 -5.37 1.17
CA LYS A 113 -4.25 -4.20 0.71
C LYS A 113 -3.91 -3.23 1.85
N HIS A 114 -4.82 -3.09 2.80
CA HIS A 114 -4.69 -2.20 3.96
C HIS A 114 -4.18 -2.91 5.22
N GLY A 115 -3.84 -4.20 5.13
CA GLY A 115 -3.32 -4.99 6.25
C GLY A 115 -4.38 -5.61 7.17
N TYR A 116 -5.67 -5.44 6.87
CA TYR A 116 -6.78 -5.98 7.67
C TYR A 116 -7.44 -7.21 7.04
N GLY A 117 -8.01 -8.07 7.90
CA GLY A 117 -8.70 -9.31 7.51
C GLY A 117 -10.17 -9.13 7.19
N LEU A 118 -10.80 -8.11 7.78
CA LEU A 118 -12.06 -7.53 7.33
C LEU A 118 -11.78 -6.09 6.92
N ASP A 119 -12.16 -5.72 5.71
CA ASP A 119 -12.08 -4.34 5.25
C ASP A 119 -13.38 -3.99 4.51
N ILE A 120 -14.13 -3.07 5.11
CA ILE A 120 -15.40 -2.55 4.60
C ILE A 120 -15.14 -1.09 4.23
N VAL A 121 -15.15 -0.76 2.95
CA VAL A 121 -14.82 0.58 2.45
C VAL A 121 -16.09 1.34 2.02
N ALA A 122 -16.09 2.67 2.13
CA ALA A 122 -17.22 3.58 1.84
C ALA A 122 -17.93 3.32 0.50
N GLN A 123 -17.22 2.79 -0.50
CA GLN A 123 -17.74 2.50 -1.84
C GLN A 123 -18.44 1.13 -1.94
N GLY A 124 -18.78 0.50 -0.81
CA GLY A 124 -19.44 -0.82 -0.78
C GLY A 124 -18.52 -2.00 -1.08
N THR A 125 -17.21 -1.76 -1.25
CA THR A 125 -16.24 -2.83 -1.43
C THR A 125 -16.04 -3.58 -0.11
N LEU A 126 -16.36 -4.87 -0.13
CA LEU A 126 -16.15 -5.79 0.99
C LEU A 126 -14.96 -6.68 0.69
N PHE A 127 -13.94 -6.63 1.54
CA PHE A 127 -12.86 -7.61 1.56
C PHE A 127 -12.95 -8.42 2.86
N ALA A 128 -13.39 -9.68 2.71
CA ALA A 128 -13.55 -10.63 3.81
C ALA A 128 -13.03 -12.02 3.39
N PRO A 129 -11.71 -12.18 3.15
CA PRO A 129 -11.09 -13.43 2.72
C PRO A 129 -11.40 -14.62 3.64
N THR A 130 -11.54 -14.41 4.96
CA THR A 130 -11.91 -15.51 5.87
C THR A 130 -13.24 -16.15 5.46
N LEU A 131 -14.23 -15.35 5.08
CA LEU A 131 -15.52 -15.84 4.61
C LEU A 131 -15.34 -16.63 3.30
N TYR A 132 -14.65 -16.09 2.30
CA TYR A 132 -14.40 -16.81 1.05
C TYR A 132 -13.71 -18.16 1.29
N LEU A 133 -12.69 -18.20 2.15
CA LEU A 133 -11.98 -19.43 2.50
C LEU A 133 -12.91 -20.48 3.15
N THR A 134 -13.86 -20.05 3.99
CA THR A 134 -14.86 -20.97 4.58
C THR A 134 -15.85 -21.56 3.58
N HIS A 135 -15.97 -20.99 2.38
CA HIS A 135 -16.84 -21.50 1.31
C HIS A 135 -16.13 -22.46 0.34
N VAL A 136 -14.81 -22.62 0.42
CA VAL A 136 -14.04 -23.48 -0.50
C VAL A 136 -14.27 -24.97 -0.22
N SER A 137 -14.13 -25.41 1.03
CA SER A 137 -14.33 -26.81 1.42
C SER A 137 -14.64 -26.95 2.91
N CYS A 138 -15.19 -28.09 3.33
CA CYS A 138 -15.40 -28.40 4.74
C CYS A 138 -14.10 -28.35 5.56
N HIS A 139 -13.01 -28.85 4.98
CA HIS A 139 -11.69 -28.85 5.61
C HIS A 139 -11.16 -27.43 5.81
N TRP A 140 -11.23 -26.57 4.79
CA TRP A 140 -10.79 -25.18 4.91
C TRP A 140 -11.62 -24.41 5.93
N ARG A 141 -12.94 -24.63 5.94
CA ARG A 141 -13.83 -24.06 6.94
C ARG A 141 -13.41 -24.44 8.36
N GLN A 142 -13.07 -25.71 8.61
CA GLN A 142 -12.59 -26.16 9.91
C GLN A 142 -11.29 -25.44 10.30
N VAL A 143 -10.31 -25.35 9.40
CA VAL A 143 -9.03 -24.68 9.67
C VAL A 143 -9.24 -23.19 9.98
N VAL A 144 -10.06 -22.49 9.19
CA VAL A 144 -10.33 -21.06 9.38
C VAL A 144 -11.10 -20.82 10.69
N ASN A 145 -12.12 -21.63 10.99
CA ASN A 145 -12.93 -21.48 12.20
C ASN A 145 -12.17 -21.86 13.47
N ALA A 146 -11.22 -22.80 13.39
CA ALA A 146 -10.33 -23.12 14.50
C ALA A 146 -9.34 -21.97 14.81
N SER A 147 -9.07 -21.11 13.83
CA SER A 147 -8.02 -20.09 13.87
C SER A 147 -8.57 -18.70 14.21
N ALA A 148 -8.87 -18.45 15.48
CA ALA A 148 -9.42 -17.16 15.97
C ALA A 148 -8.61 -15.92 15.51
N ARG A 149 -7.28 -16.05 15.41
CA ARG A 149 -6.38 -14.96 14.99
C ARG A 149 -6.67 -14.41 13.59
N LEU A 150 -7.29 -15.20 12.69
CA LEU A 150 -7.66 -14.74 11.35
C LEU A 150 -8.81 -13.71 11.37
N TRP A 151 -9.54 -13.64 12.48
CA TRP A 151 -10.75 -12.83 12.64
C TRP A 151 -10.51 -11.56 13.47
N CYS A 152 -9.28 -11.28 13.86
CA CYS A 152 -8.95 -10.26 14.87
C CYS A 152 -8.67 -8.86 14.31
N SER A 153 -8.55 -8.72 12.98
CA SER A 153 -8.14 -7.46 12.34
C SER A 153 -9.24 -6.93 11.43
N MET A 154 -9.83 -5.80 11.80
CA MET A 154 -11.02 -5.23 11.17
C MET A 154 -10.88 -3.73 10.88
N ARG A 155 -11.22 -3.34 9.66
CA ARG A 155 -11.30 -1.96 9.18
C ARG A 155 -12.73 -1.68 8.72
N ILE A 156 -13.37 -0.70 9.35
CA ILE A 156 -14.83 -0.52 9.29
C ILE A 156 -15.15 0.90 8.80
N CYS A 157 -15.82 0.98 7.66
CA CYS A 157 -16.40 2.20 7.10
C CYS A 157 -17.93 2.14 7.08
N GLY A 158 -18.57 3.32 7.07
CA GLY A 158 -19.96 3.58 7.47
C GLY A 158 -21.08 2.97 6.61
N HIS A 159 -21.16 1.65 6.51
CA HIS A 159 -22.28 0.94 5.88
C HIS A 159 -23.04 0.05 6.87
N SER A 160 -24.37 -0.03 6.76
CA SER A 160 -25.24 -0.77 7.70
C SER A 160 -24.94 -2.28 7.76
N SER A 161 -24.52 -2.89 6.65
CA SER A 161 -24.10 -4.30 6.61
C SER A 161 -22.84 -4.60 7.44
N ALA A 162 -22.10 -3.56 7.87
CA ALA A 162 -20.91 -3.71 8.70
C ALA A 162 -21.22 -4.30 10.08
N LEU A 163 -22.41 -4.06 10.65
CA LEU A 163 -22.74 -4.52 12.00
C LEU A 163 -22.85 -6.05 12.08
N ALA A 164 -23.47 -6.70 11.10
CA ALA A 164 -23.62 -8.15 11.07
C ALA A 164 -22.26 -8.85 10.92
N LEU A 165 -21.43 -8.33 10.01
CA LEU A 165 -20.06 -8.83 9.81
C LEU A 165 -19.18 -8.59 11.03
N LEU A 166 -19.27 -7.40 11.63
CA LEU A 166 -18.55 -7.07 12.87
C LEU A 166 -18.90 -8.04 13.99
N ARG A 167 -20.20 -8.29 14.25
CA ARG A 167 -20.62 -9.29 15.24
C ARG A 167 -20.04 -10.66 14.95
N HIS A 168 -20.10 -11.10 13.69
CA HIS A 168 -19.56 -12.39 13.30
C HIS A 168 -18.06 -12.48 13.55
N TYR A 169 -17.28 -11.48 13.14
CA TYR A 169 -15.83 -11.46 13.37
C TYR A 169 -15.48 -11.40 14.85
N LEU A 170 -16.20 -10.61 15.64
CA LEU A 170 -16.01 -10.56 17.09
C LEU A 170 -16.26 -11.91 17.74
N THR A 171 -17.34 -12.61 17.37
CA THR A 171 -17.61 -13.98 17.84
C THR A 171 -16.50 -14.94 17.44
N MET A 172 -16.06 -14.91 16.19
CA MET A 172 -15.04 -15.83 15.67
C MET A 172 -13.64 -15.54 16.22
N SER A 173 -13.37 -14.30 16.64
CA SER A 173 -12.11 -13.89 17.25
C SER A 173 -11.92 -14.38 18.70
N LYS A 174 -12.97 -14.89 19.35
CA LYS A 174 -12.93 -15.39 20.75
C LYS A 174 -12.28 -14.36 21.69
N GLU A 175 -11.29 -14.76 22.50
CA GLU A 175 -10.55 -13.88 23.41
C GLU A 175 -9.23 -13.34 22.81
N CYS A 176 -9.02 -13.49 21.50
CA CYS A 176 -7.79 -12.99 20.89
C CYS A 176 -7.74 -11.45 20.90
N PRO A 177 -6.54 -10.86 21.00
CA PRO A 177 -6.38 -9.41 20.93
C PRO A 177 -6.87 -8.84 19.61
N LEU A 178 -7.59 -7.71 19.66
CA LEU A 178 -8.22 -7.10 18.50
C LEU A 178 -7.42 -5.93 17.93
N ASN A 179 -7.39 -5.82 16.61
CA ASN A 179 -6.91 -4.67 15.87
C ASN A 179 -8.07 -4.06 15.07
N ILE A 180 -8.52 -2.87 15.47
CA ILE A 180 -9.72 -2.23 14.93
C ILE A 180 -9.40 -0.83 14.43
N GLU A 181 -9.84 -0.55 13.21
CA GLU A 181 -9.77 0.77 12.61
C GLU A 181 -11.15 1.24 12.14
N PHE A 182 -11.56 2.41 12.59
CA PHE A 182 -12.76 3.10 12.14
C PHE A 182 -12.40 4.21 11.17
N ILE A 183 -13.09 4.25 10.03
CA ILE A 183 -12.84 5.25 9.00
C ILE A 183 -14.14 5.85 8.55
N TRP A 184 -14.32 7.14 8.86
CA TRP A 184 -15.47 7.94 8.46
C TRP A 184 -16.81 7.23 8.74
N THR A 185 -16.84 6.39 9.79
CA THR A 185 -18.01 5.57 10.06
C THR A 185 -19.11 6.45 10.61
N THR A 186 -20.28 6.41 9.99
CA THR A 186 -21.51 7.07 10.44
C THR A 186 -22.48 6.08 11.09
N VAL A 187 -22.08 4.81 11.18
CA VAL A 187 -22.98 3.74 11.59
C VAL A 187 -23.17 3.79 13.10
N LYS A 188 -24.35 4.26 13.51
CA LYS A 188 -24.78 4.23 14.91
C LYS A 188 -24.79 2.80 15.43
N GLY A 189 -24.41 2.62 16.71
CA GLY A 189 -24.43 1.33 17.39
C GLY A 189 -23.22 0.43 17.15
N VAL A 190 -22.25 0.82 16.30
CA VAL A 190 -20.96 0.10 16.19
C VAL A 190 -20.29 -0.03 17.55
N PHE A 191 -20.24 1.04 18.33
CA PHE A 191 -19.64 1.02 19.66
C PHE A 191 -20.41 0.16 20.67
N ASN A 192 -21.75 0.09 20.58
CA ASN A 192 -22.53 -0.80 21.45
C ASN A 192 -22.12 -2.28 21.27
N ILE A 193 -21.71 -2.67 20.06
CA ILE A 193 -21.20 -4.00 19.76
C ILE A 193 -19.78 -4.20 20.31
N LEU A 194 -18.99 -3.12 20.37
CA LEU A 194 -17.59 -3.16 20.80
C LEU A 194 -17.41 -3.03 22.30
N MET A 195 -18.36 -2.42 23.02
CA MET A 195 -18.30 -2.23 24.48
C MET A 195 -17.84 -3.49 25.24
N PRO A 196 -18.40 -4.68 24.97
CA PRO A 196 -17.98 -5.90 25.69
C PRO A 196 -16.56 -6.36 25.37
N HIS A 197 -15.92 -5.81 24.34
CA HIS A 197 -14.63 -6.26 23.84
C HIS A 197 -13.50 -5.23 24.00
N LEU A 198 -13.76 -4.05 24.59
CA LEU A 198 -12.76 -2.99 24.71
C LEU A 198 -11.49 -3.43 25.48
N SER A 199 -11.64 -4.30 26.48
CA SER A 199 -10.54 -4.79 27.33
C SER A 199 -9.48 -5.58 26.56
N ARG A 200 -9.86 -6.21 25.45
CA ARG A 200 -8.98 -7.01 24.58
C ARG A 200 -8.57 -6.30 23.30
N ILE A 201 -8.97 -5.05 23.09
CA ILE A 201 -8.47 -4.26 21.96
C ILE A 201 -7.00 -3.93 22.22
N GLU A 202 -6.13 -4.36 21.31
CA GLU A 202 -4.69 -4.11 21.36
C GLU A 202 -4.30 -2.91 20.49
N ARG A 203 -4.96 -2.74 19.34
CA ARG A 203 -4.74 -1.62 18.43
C ARG A 203 -6.07 -0.99 18.07
N LEU A 204 -6.16 0.32 18.23
CA LEU A 204 -7.37 1.10 17.98
C LEU A 204 -7.04 2.33 17.16
N SER A 205 -7.76 2.56 16.07
CA SER A 205 -7.56 3.71 15.19
C SER A 205 -8.89 4.39 14.85
N PHE A 206 -8.93 5.71 14.92
CA PHE A 206 -10.10 6.52 14.60
C PHE A 206 -9.79 7.55 13.51
N HIS A 207 -10.52 7.47 12.40
CA HIS A 207 -10.62 8.51 11.38
C HIS A 207 -12.09 8.93 11.28
N TRP A 208 -12.34 10.21 11.41
CA TRP A 208 -13.51 10.75 12.10
C TRP A 208 -14.93 10.61 11.53
N ASN A 209 -15.88 10.49 12.46
CA ASN A 209 -17.20 11.15 12.51
C ASN A 209 -17.69 11.15 14.00
N HIS A 210 -18.19 12.25 14.56
CA HIS A 210 -18.61 12.36 15.97
C HIS A 210 -19.91 11.60 16.28
N THR A 211 -20.73 11.35 15.27
CA THR A 211 -22.08 10.75 15.41
C THR A 211 -22.09 9.30 15.90
N VAL A 212 -20.94 8.62 15.96
CA VAL A 212 -20.83 7.22 16.40
C VAL A 212 -21.03 7.06 17.91
N PHE A 213 -20.81 8.14 18.68
CA PHE A 213 -20.96 8.16 20.13
C PHE A 213 -22.33 8.70 20.59
N ASP A 214 -23.15 9.20 19.67
CA ASP A 214 -24.45 9.77 19.99
C ASP A 214 -25.34 8.73 20.69
N GLY A 215 -25.86 9.09 21.86
CA GLY A 215 -26.79 8.24 22.63
C GLY A 215 -26.12 7.11 23.41
N ILE A 216 -24.79 7.09 23.53
CA ILE A 216 -24.07 6.15 24.40
C ILE A 216 -23.97 6.73 25.82
N SER A 217 -24.65 6.09 26.76
CA SER A 217 -24.48 6.32 28.19
C SER A 217 -23.72 5.15 28.79
N VAL A 218 -22.71 5.44 29.60
CA VAL A 218 -21.85 4.42 30.22
C VAL A 218 -21.96 4.56 31.74
N SER A 219 -22.32 3.46 32.41
CA SER A 219 -22.45 3.40 33.87
C SER A 219 -21.10 3.26 34.58
N GLU A 220 -20.15 2.56 33.97
CA GLU A 220 -18.79 2.33 34.49
C GLU A 220 -17.75 2.56 33.39
N LEU A 221 -16.64 3.25 33.71
CA LEU A 221 -15.58 3.52 32.75
C LEU A 221 -15.05 2.22 32.13
N PRO A 222 -15.08 2.07 30.80
CA PRO A 222 -14.63 0.86 30.17
C PRO A 222 -13.11 0.75 30.25
N SER A 223 -12.63 -0.48 30.40
CA SER A 223 -11.19 -0.74 30.51
C SER A 223 -10.58 -1.00 29.12
N PHE A 224 -9.47 -0.32 28.84
CA PHE A 224 -8.58 -0.59 27.71
C PHE A 224 -7.32 -1.36 28.16
N ALA A 225 -7.51 -2.46 28.90
CA ALA A 225 -6.43 -3.21 29.54
C ALA A 225 -5.34 -3.71 28.58
N SER A 226 -5.71 -4.11 27.36
CA SER A 226 -4.76 -4.66 26.37
C SER A 226 -4.24 -3.63 25.37
N LEU A 227 -4.70 -2.38 25.43
CA LEU A 227 -4.42 -1.38 24.41
C LEU A 227 -2.93 -1.01 24.41
N ARG A 228 -2.28 -1.22 23.26
CA ARG A 228 -0.87 -0.91 23.02
C ARG A 228 -0.68 0.21 22.02
N PHE A 229 -1.54 0.28 21.01
CA PHE A 229 -1.49 1.27 19.95
C PHE A 229 -2.80 2.04 19.87
N LEU A 230 -2.71 3.37 19.95
CA LEU A 230 -3.82 4.28 19.73
C LEU A 230 -3.46 5.24 18.60
N ASN A 231 -4.27 5.24 17.55
CA ASN A 231 -4.24 6.28 16.53
C ASN A 231 -5.49 7.16 16.68
N TRP A 232 -5.24 8.38 17.12
CA TRP A 232 -6.19 9.41 17.41
C TRP A 232 -6.03 10.54 16.38
N ASN A 233 -6.68 10.35 15.24
CA ASN A 233 -6.62 11.31 14.16
C ASN A 233 -7.81 12.29 14.23
N HIS A 234 -7.67 13.36 15.04
CA HIS A 234 -8.72 14.32 15.43
C HIS A 234 -8.23 15.76 15.38
N THR A 235 -9.06 16.75 15.03
CA THR A 235 -8.66 18.18 15.03
C THR A 235 -8.85 18.92 16.36
N THR A 236 -9.78 18.54 17.23
CA THR A 236 -9.98 19.23 18.54
C THR A 236 -10.67 18.36 19.59
N MET A 237 -10.09 17.96 20.73
CA MET A 237 -10.66 16.99 21.68
C MET A 237 -12.10 17.22 22.19
N ASP A 238 -12.64 18.41 21.99
CA ASP A 238 -13.98 18.86 22.40
C ASP A 238 -15.16 18.03 21.86
N SER A 239 -14.95 17.09 20.93
CA SER A 239 -16.04 16.29 20.33
C SER A 239 -16.11 14.83 20.76
N LEU A 240 -15.22 14.35 21.64
CA LEU A 240 -15.33 13.02 22.24
C LEU A 240 -16.00 13.07 23.62
N PRO A 241 -16.83 12.07 23.98
CA PRO A 241 -17.36 11.97 25.32
C PRO A 241 -16.25 11.87 26.38
N ALA A 242 -16.39 12.59 27.50
CA ALA A 242 -15.41 12.57 28.59
C ALA A 242 -15.10 11.15 29.11
N TRP A 243 -16.12 10.29 29.21
CA TRP A 243 -15.91 8.90 29.62
C TRP A 243 -14.94 8.14 28.71
N PHE A 244 -14.92 8.48 27.42
CA PHE A 244 -14.10 7.79 26.43
C PHE A 244 -12.64 8.25 26.51
N THR A 245 -12.43 9.56 26.70
CA THR A 245 -11.09 10.11 26.92
C THR A 245 -10.51 9.65 28.26
N ASP A 246 -11.32 9.63 29.31
CA ASP A 246 -10.93 9.15 30.64
C ASP A 246 -10.58 7.65 30.66
N ALA A 247 -11.24 6.84 29.84
CA ALA A 247 -10.91 5.43 29.68
C ALA A 247 -9.47 5.21 29.14
N PHE A 248 -8.94 6.12 28.33
CA PHE A 248 -7.55 6.03 27.85
C PHE A 248 -6.51 6.50 28.88
N ARG A 249 -6.86 7.41 29.79
CA ARG A 249 -5.96 7.82 30.90
C ARG A 249 -5.49 6.63 31.71
N THR A 250 -6.36 5.63 31.87
CA THR A 250 -6.11 4.43 32.67
C THR A 250 -5.55 3.25 31.88
N ALA A 251 -5.28 3.40 30.58
CA ALA A 251 -4.77 2.33 29.73
C ALA A 251 -3.32 1.95 30.13
N PRO A 252 -3.08 0.80 30.79
CA PRO A 252 -1.81 0.53 31.46
C PRO A 252 -0.70 0.04 30.52
N ASN A 253 -1.07 -0.34 29.29
CA ASN A 253 -0.16 -0.94 28.32
C ASN A 253 0.04 -0.08 27.07
N LEU A 254 -0.45 1.16 27.07
CA LEU A 254 -0.36 2.04 25.92
C LEU A 254 1.10 2.48 25.69
N THR A 255 1.71 2.03 24.60
CA THR A 255 3.12 2.30 24.26
C THR A 255 3.30 3.11 22.99
N ASP A 256 2.31 3.08 22.09
CA ASP A 256 2.39 3.69 20.77
C ASP A 256 1.18 4.61 20.57
N LEU A 257 1.46 5.90 20.34
CA LEU A 257 0.44 6.93 20.16
C LEU A 257 0.66 7.66 18.84
N THR A 258 -0.40 7.81 18.05
CA THR A 258 -0.45 8.68 16.87
C THR A 258 -1.56 9.70 17.08
N ILE A 259 -1.27 10.99 16.94
CA ILE A 259 -2.18 12.10 17.26
C ILE A 259 -2.02 13.26 16.27
N TYR A 260 -3.11 13.94 15.88
CA TYR A 260 -3.06 15.19 15.08
C TYR A 260 -2.90 16.47 15.92
N TYR A 261 -3.17 16.41 17.22
CA TYR A 261 -2.92 17.48 18.19
C TYR A 261 -2.61 16.79 19.51
N ALA A 262 -1.60 17.25 20.26
CA ALA A 262 -1.30 16.63 21.56
C ALA A 262 -2.34 17.06 22.59
N PRO A 263 -3.06 16.10 23.18
CA PRO A 263 -3.85 16.33 24.39
C PRO A 263 -3.02 17.00 25.49
N ASP A 264 -3.71 17.67 26.41
CA ASP A 264 -3.07 18.22 27.61
C ASP A 264 -2.34 17.12 28.39
N ALA A 265 -1.34 17.53 29.16
CA ALA A 265 -0.44 16.66 29.93
C ALA A 265 -1.14 15.55 30.75
N ASN A 266 -2.38 15.79 31.20
CA ASN A 266 -3.11 14.90 32.09
C ASN A 266 -4.04 13.90 31.37
N GLU A 267 -4.18 14.00 30.05
CA GLU A 267 -5.23 13.27 29.31
C GLU A 267 -4.78 11.90 28.82
N LEU A 268 -3.49 11.64 28.77
CA LEU A 268 -2.94 10.35 28.34
C LEU A 268 -1.72 9.93 29.19
N PRO A 269 -1.45 8.62 29.31
CA PRO A 269 -0.30 8.10 30.05
C PRO A 269 1.01 8.27 29.24
N TYR A 270 1.45 9.51 29.02
CA TYR A 270 2.63 9.84 28.21
C TYR A 270 3.95 9.21 28.70
N HIS A 271 4.07 8.99 30.02
CA HIS A 271 5.29 8.50 30.67
C HIS A 271 5.71 7.09 30.26
N GLN A 272 4.77 6.26 29.80
CA GLN A 272 5.02 4.88 29.37
C GLN A 272 5.17 4.75 27.84
N LEU A 273 4.97 5.83 27.08
CA LEU A 273 5.07 5.80 25.62
C LEU A 273 6.51 5.53 25.15
N THR A 274 6.61 4.67 24.13
CA THR A 274 7.85 4.32 23.43
C THR A 274 7.87 4.86 22.00
N ARG A 275 6.70 5.10 21.41
CA ARG A 275 6.52 5.72 20.10
C ARG A 275 5.44 6.80 20.19
N LEU A 276 5.77 7.98 19.68
CA LEU A 276 4.86 9.11 19.57
C LEU A 276 4.94 9.68 18.17
N GLU A 277 3.81 9.74 17.48
CA GLU A 277 3.68 10.40 16.18
C GLU A 277 2.68 11.54 16.32
N VAL A 278 3.17 12.76 16.13
CA VAL A 278 2.39 13.99 16.22
C VAL A 278 2.31 14.59 14.82
N TRP A 279 1.10 14.80 14.35
CA TRP A 279 0.80 15.45 13.08
C TRP A 279 0.21 16.83 13.38
N GLY A 280 0.07 17.70 12.38
CA GLY A 280 -0.84 18.85 12.49
C GLY A 280 -0.48 19.95 13.49
N TYR A 281 0.71 19.93 14.12
CA TYR A 281 0.94 20.71 15.33
C TYR A 281 1.15 22.21 15.06
N ARG A 282 0.62 23.08 15.94
CA ARG A 282 0.63 24.55 15.80
C ARG A 282 1.43 25.33 16.88
N ASP A 283 1.80 24.72 18.00
CA ASP A 283 2.51 25.38 19.12
C ASP A 283 3.62 24.51 19.77
N TRP A 284 4.88 24.89 19.63
CA TRP A 284 5.95 24.09 20.25
C TRP A 284 5.89 24.00 21.78
N ARG A 285 5.35 25.01 22.48
CA ARG A 285 5.39 25.07 23.95
C ARG A 285 4.56 23.95 24.56
N SER A 286 3.36 23.74 24.05
CA SER A 286 2.47 22.67 24.47
C SER A 286 3.06 21.29 24.14
N LEU A 287 3.66 21.14 22.95
CA LEU A 287 4.34 19.90 22.56
C LEU A 287 5.52 19.57 23.49
N ILE A 288 6.36 20.56 23.81
CA ILE A 288 7.49 20.39 24.74
C ILE A 288 7.00 19.96 26.12
N THR A 289 5.90 20.55 26.60
CA THR A 289 5.31 20.19 27.90
C THR A 289 4.92 18.70 27.92
N THR A 290 4.29 18.21 26.85
CA THR A 290 3.96 16.79 26.69
C THR A 290 5.21 15.92 26.57
N LEU A 291 6.20 16.34 25.78
CA LEU A 291 7.44 15.58 25.58
C LEU A 291 8.27 15.43 26.86
N ARG A 292 8.23 16.41 27.78
CA ARG A 292 8.87 16.31 29.11
C ARG A 292 8.33 15.16 29.95
N LEU A 293 7.09 14.73 29.70
CA LEU A 293 6.48 13.58 30.38
C LEU A 293 6.98 12.25 29.79
N CYS A 294 7.40 12.22 28.53
CA CYS A 294 7.75 11.03 27.76
C CYS A 294 9.16 10.49 28.09
N ARG A 295 9.35 9.89 29.27
CA ARG A 295 10.67 9.42 29.74
C ARG A 295 11.22 8.17 29.04
N ARG A 296 10.36 7.36 28.44
CA ARG A 296 10.72 6.09 27.77
C ARG A 296 10.66 6.15 26.24
N LEU A 297 10.52 7.36 25.69
CA LEU A 297 10.32 7.55 24.26
C LEU A 297 11.55 7.12 23.45
N GLN A 298 11.34 6.25 22.48
CA GLN A 298 12.39 5.74 21.58
C GLN A 298 12.21 6.24 20.15
N HIS A 299 10.96 6.49 19.74
CA HIS A 299 10.59 6.95 18.40
C HIS A 299 9.70 8.18 18.52
N LEU A 300 10.10 9.27 17.88
CA LEU A 300 9.34 10.50 17.79
C LEU A 300 9.20 10.89 16.32
N LYS A 301 7.97 11.13 15.88
CA LYS A 301 7.68 11.77 14.60
C LYS A 301 6.86 13.02 14.85
N VAL A 302 7.26 14.14 14.27
CA VAL A 302 6.57 15.43 14.38
C VAL A 302 6.39 16.02 12.98
N GLU A 303 5.15 16.34 12.63
CA GLU A 303 4.79 17.10 11.43
C GLU A 303 4.11 18.40 11.84
N LEU A 304 4.65 19.52 11.34
CA LEU A 304 4.36 20.86 11.83
C LEU A 304 3.67 21.68 10.75
N LEU A 305 2.58 22.36 11.13
CA LEU A 305 1.78 23.16 10.21
C LEU A 305 2.04 24.67 10.29
N ALA A 306 2.52 25.19 11.43
CA ALA A 306 2.98 26.56 11.62
C ALA A 306 3.44 26.71 13.07
N GLY A 307 4.51 27.45 13.34
CA GLY A 307 4.90 27.80 14.72
C GLY A 307 5.85 29.00 14.70
N SER A 308 5.57 30.05 15.47
CA SER A 308 6.52 31.15 15.63
C SER A 308 7.66 30.72 16.56
N GLU A 309 8.90 30.74 16.06
CA GLU A 309 10.09 30.38 16.85
C GLU A 309 10.42 31.39 17.96
N ASN A 310 9.78 32.57 17.97
CA ASN A 310 10.16 33.73 18.76
C ASN A 310 10.18 33.49 20.29
N ASP A 311 9.55 32.43 20.81
CA ASP A 311 9.44 32.14 22.24
C ASP A 311 10.15 30.85 22.72
N LEU A 312 11.01 30.24 21.89
CA LEU A 312 11.56 28.91 22.17
C LEU A 312 12.88 28.85 22.96
N HIS A 313 13.53 29.99 23.20
CA HIS A 313 14.90 30.02 23.75
C HIS A 313 15.05 29.36 25.14
N ASP A 314 14.01 29.33 25.97
CA ASP A 314 14.07 28.76 27.34
C ASP A 314 13.45 27.36 27.49
N SER A 315 12.97 26.74 26.41
CA SER A 315 12.20 25.50 26.49
C SER A 315 12.97 24.28 26.02
N GLN A 316 14.14 24.01 26.61
CA GLN A 316 14.86 22.77 26.32
C GLN A 316 14.11 21.53 26.84
N VAL A 317 14.22 20.44 26.07
CA VAL A 317 13.69 19.12 26.42
C VAL A 317 14.74 18.04 26.16
N GLU A 318 15.02 17.26 27.19
CA GLU A 318 15.90 16.11 27.10
C GLU A 318 15.07 14.83 26.93
N LEU A 319 15.37 14.06 25.88
CA LEU A 319 14.76 12.75 25.65
C LEU A 319 15.87 11.68 25.62
N PRO A 320 16.26 11.15 26.79
CA PRO A 320 17.50 10.39 26.92
C PRO A 320 17.47 9.04 26.19
N MET A 321 16.29 8.46 25.99
CA MET A 321 16.10 7.15 25.35
C MET A 321 15.76 7.25 23.86
N LEU A 322 15.64 8.46 23.30
CA LEU A 322 15.18 8.65 21.93
C LEU A 322 16.24 8.17 20.93
N ARG A 323 15.87 7.22 20.08
CA ARG A 323 16.75 6.61 19.06
C ARG A 323 16.40 7.05 17.65
N HIS A 324 15.14 7.35 17.39
CA HIS A 324 14.62 7.69 16.08
C HIS A 324 13.82 8.99 16.14
N LEU A 325 14.25 9.98 15.37
CA LEU A 325 13.58 11.27 15.22
C LEU A 325 13.16 11.47 13.77
N SER A 326 11.90 11.82 13.54
CA SER A 326 11.38 12.25 12.26
C SER A 326 10.76 13.63 12.40
N VAL A 327 11.23 14.62 11.65
CA VAL A 327 10.68 15.99 11.69
C VAL A 327 10.34 16.43 10.26
N SER A 328 9.13 16.96 10.08
CA SER A 328 8.71 17.64 8.87
C SER A 328 8.09 18.99 9.21
N SER A 329 8.51 20.04 8.51
CA SER A 329 8.00 21.41 8.71
C SER A 329 7.58 22.01 7.39
N ASN A 330 6.47 22.75 7.33
CA ASN A 330 6.24 23.59 6.17
C ASN A 330 7.22 24.78 6.20
N ALA A 331 7.91 24.98 5.08
CA ALA A 331 9.15 25.76 4.93
C ALA A 331 9.16 27.25 5.35
N ARG A 332 8.13 27.76 6.03
CA ARG A 332 8.02 29.17 6.46
C ARG A 332 8.46 29.42 7.90
N HIS A 333 8.59 28.37 8.70
CA HIS A 333 8.92 28.46 10.12
C HIS A 333 10.08 27.50 10.41
N GLY A 334 11.07 27.95 11.18
CA GLY A 334 12.26 27.16 11.40
C GLY A 334 11.96 25.84 12.13
N SER A 335 12.95 24.95 12.11
CA SER A 335 12.75 23.53 12.39
C SER A 335 12.38 23.20 13.84
N GLY A 336 12.51 24.16 14.78
CA GLY A 336 12.35 23.97 16.22
C GLY A 336 13.15 22.81 16.80
N ILE A 337 14.22 22.40 16.11
CA ILE A 337 15.14 21.33 16.51
C ILE A 337 16.05 21.77 17.65
N ASP A 338 16.26 23.09 17.77
CA ASP A 338 17.13 23.68 18.78
C ASP A 338 16.67 23.47 20.23
N VAL A 339 15.44 22.99 20.44
CA VAL A 339 14.90 22.69 21.77
C VAL A 339 15.33 21.31 22.31
N PHE A 340 15.80 20.41 21.45
CA PHE A 340 16.01 19.01 21.82
C PHE A 340 17.43 18.69 22.32
N THR A 341 17.56 17.90 23.38
CA THR A 341 18.82 17.25 23.78
C THR A 341 18.60 15.73 23.76
N LEU A 342 19.28 15.04 22.83
CA LEU A 342 18.95 13.66 22.43
C LEU A 342 20.18 12.74 22.45
N PRO A 343 20.71 12.37 23.63
CA PRO A 343 22.00 11.70 23.74
C PRO A 343 22.05 10.30 23.08
N SER A 344 20.92 9.58 23.05
CA SER A 344 20.84 8.23 22.46
C SER A 344 20.43 8.20 20.98
N LEU A 345 20.43 9.34 20.28
CA LEU A 345 19.89 9.43 18.93
C LEU A 345 20.75 8.67 17.90
N ILE A 346 20.09 7.84 17.09
CA ILE A 346 20.72 6.96 16.08
C ILE A 346 20.28 7.34 14.67
N THR A 347 19.00 7.67 14.49
CA THR A 347 18.39 7.92 13.19
C THR A 347 17.65 9.24 13.17
N ILE A 348 17.88 10.03 12.14
CA ILE A 348 17.10 11.23 11.82
C ILE A 348 16.51 11.11 10.43
N TYR A 349 15.21 11.41 10.31
CA TYR A 349 14.52 11.69 9.06
C TYR A 349 14.00 13.12 9.09
N ALA A 350 14.47 13.94 8.17
CA ALA A 350 14.10 15.34 8.04
C ALA A 350 13.43 15.55 6.68
N ARG A 351 12.30 16.26 6.65
CA ARG A 351 11.58 16.60 5.43
C ARG A 351 11.17 18.08 5.45
N ASP A 352 11.27 18.76 4.31
CA ASP A 352 10.82 20.14 4.12
C ASP A 352 11.53 21.17 5.02
N ILE A 353 12.75 20.83 5.47
CA ILE A 353 13.59 21.71 6.30
C ILE A 353 14.65 22.39 5.41
N LEU A 354 14.89 23.67 5.68
CA LEU A 354 15.68 24.54 4.80
C LEU A 354 17.20 24.40 4.93
N SER A 355 17.70 23.98 6.11
CA SER A 355 19.12 23.98 6.42
C SER A 355 19.54 22.77 7.27
N LEU A 356 20.80 22.38 7.13
CA LEU A 356 21.44 21.36 7.96
C LEU A 356 21.97 21.90 9.28
N GLU A 357 22.12 23.23 9.41
CA GLU A 357 22.72 23.89 10.58
C GLU A 357 22.03 23.51 11.91
N PRO A 358 20.68 23.48 12.04
CA PRO A 358 20.02 23.09 13.29
C PRO A 358 20.35 21.66 13.72
N PHE A 359 20.58 20.76 12.75
CA PHE A 359 20.98 19.39 13.05
C PHE A 359 22.43 19.30 13.51
N THR A 360 23.33 20.10 12.94
CA THR A 360 24.72 20.20 13.40
C THR A 360 24.78 20.67 14.85
N ARG A 361 23.99 21.70 15.21
CA ARG A 361 23.85 22.17 16.59
C ARG A 361 23.27 21.10 17.51
N LEU A 362 22.22 20.39 17.08
CA LEU A 362 21.63 19.27 17.82
C LEU A 362 22.65 18.19 18.15
N ILE A 363 23.44 17.75 17.16
CA ILE A 363 24.45 16.68 17.33
C ILE A 363 25.51 17.13 18.31
N HIS A 364 25.98 18.37 18.18
CA HIS A 364 26.96 18.95 19.09
C HIS A 364 26.42 19.01 20.53
N ARG A 365 25.21 19.57 20.72
CA ARG A 365 24.56 19.69 22.03
C ARG A 365 24.27 18.33 22.67
N SER A 366 23.84 17.36 21.88
CA SER A 366 23.41 16.05 22.38
C SER A 366 24.56 15.07 22.57
N GLY A 367 25.73 15.31 21.96
CA GLY A 367 26.84 14.36 21.94
C GLY A 367 26.49 13.02 21.29
N CYS A 368 25.41 12.97 20.50
CA CYS A 368 24.89 11.72 19.95
C CYS A 368 25.71 11.24 18.74
N SER A 369 25.61 9.95 18.42
CA SER A 369 26.37 9.35 17.34
C SER A 369 25.47 8.76 16.27
N LEU A 370 25.13 9.59 15.28
CA LEU A 370 24.20 9.23 14.22
C LEU A 370 24.73 8.10 13.33
N VAL A 371 23.85 7.14 13.05
CA VAL A 371 24.09 6.00 12.16
C VAL A 371 23.34 6.17 10.86
N LYS A 372 22.17 6.82 10.88
CA LYS A 372 21.34 7.06 9.69
C LYS A 372 20.81 8.48 9.66
N PHE A 373 21.00 9.17 8.56
CA PHE A 373 20.46 10.51 8.32
C PHE A 373 19.79 10.55 6.95
N ARG A 374 18.55 11.02 6.92
CA ARG A 374 17.80 11.24 5.68
C ARG A 374 17.26 12.65 5.69
N PHE A 375 17.51 13.40 4.63
CA PHE A 375 17.11 14.79 4.49
C PHE A 375 16.42 14.98 3.15
N ALA A 376 15.14 15.32 3.20
CA ALA A 376 14.34 15.65 2.05
C ALA A 376 14.05 17.15 2.08
N HIS A 377 14.33 17.89 1.00
CA HIS A 377 14.10 19.33 0.97
C HIS A 377 13.40 19.79 -0.31
N SER A 378 12.78 20.97 -0.22
CA SER A 378 12.14 21.64 -1.36
C SER A 378 13.20 22.23 -2.32
N PRO A 379 12.97 22.26 -3.64
CA PRO A 379 13.95 22.71 -4.64
C PRO A 379 14.39 24.18 -4.48
N ALA A 380 13.59 25.00 -3.80
CA ALA A 380 13.82 26.44 -3.65
C ALA A 380 14.96 26.79 -2.69
N HIS A 381 15.36 25.87 -1.80
CA HIS A 381 16.37 26.11 -0.78
C HIS A 381 17.41 25.00 -0.80
N HIS A 382 18.67 25.38 -0.91
CA HIS A 382 19.77 24.44 -1.03
C HIS A 382 20.74 24.61 0.14
N SER A 383 21.08 23.51 0.81
CA SER A 383 22.16 23.52 1.81
C SER A 383 23.50 23.62 1.09
N SER A 384 24.33 24.59 1.48
CA SER A 384 25.63 24.78 0.85
C SER A 384 26.53 23.54 0.97
N SER A 385 27.45 23.33 0.03
CA SER A 385 28.40 22.21 0.13
C SER A 385 29.25 22.28 1.41
N THR A 386 29.42 23.48 1.98
CA THR A 386 30.09 23.77 3.25
C THR A 386 29.30 23.24 4.44
N GLU A 387 27.98 23.47 4.50
CA GLU A 387 27.11 22.94 5.57
C GLU A 387 27.11 21.41 5.60
N ILE A 388 27.06 20.76 4.43
CA ILE A 388 27.09 19.29 4.35
C ILE A 388 28.39 18.74 4.92
N HIS A 389 29.53 19.38 4.62
CA HIS A 389 30.82 18.95 5.15
C HIS A 389 30.93 19.15 6.66
N GLU A 390 30.48 20.29 7.16
CA GLU A 390 30.46 20.57 8.59
C GLU A 390 29.62 19.51 9.33
N PHE A 391 28.41 19.23 8.82
CA PHE A 391 27.54 18.18 9.35
C PHE A 391 28.22 16.79 9.36
N LEU A 392 28.84 16.40 8.23
CA LEU A 392 29.51 15.10 8.11
C LEU A 392 30.70 14.97 9.05
N SER A 393 31.45 16.06 9.28
CA SER A 393 32.59 16.08 10.19
C SER A 393 32.20 15.73 11.64
N LYS A 394 30.95 16.02 12.04
CA LYS A 394 30.40 15.71 13.36
C LYS A 394 29.78 14.31 13.45
N CYS A 395 29.64 13.59 12.33
CA CYS A 395 28.98 12.28 12.25
C CYS A 395 29.92 11.13 11.81
N PRO A 396 30.93 10.75 12.60
CA PRO A 396 31.91 9.73 12.19
C PRO A 396 31.32 8.31 12.07
N ARG A 397 30.19 8.02 12.75
CA ARG A 397 29.52 6.70 12.73
C ARG A 397 28.44 6.56 11.66
N LEU A 398 28.27 7.56 10.80
CA LEU A 398 27.22 7.56 9.80
C LEU A 398 27.40 6.39 8.83
N THR A 399 26.37 5.55 8.73
CA THR A 399 26.31 4.41 7.82
C THR A 399 25.27 4.56 6.74
N GLU A 400 24.28 5.43 6.90
CA GLU A 400 23.29 5.72 5.88
C GLU A 400 23.12 7.23 5.79
N LEU A 401 23.36 7.80 4.61
CA LEU A 401 23.10 9.22 4.35
C LEU A 401 22.25 9.32 3.09
N LYS A 402 21.06 9.90 3.20
CA LYS A 402 20.16 10.09 2.06
C LYS A 402 19.77 11.55 1.90
N PHE A 403 20.03 12.13 0.74
CA PHE A 403 19.40 13.37 0.31
C PHE A 403 18.28 13.01 -0.67
N CYS A 404 17.12 13.64 -0.55
CA CYS A 404 15.97 13.45 -1.45
C CYS A 404 15.44 14.83 -1.86
N TYR A 405 15.01 14.98 -3.11
CA TYR A 405 14.31 16.17 -3.59
C TYR A 405 12.83 15.88 -3.66
N ILE A 406 12.01 16.82 -3.17
CA ILE A 406 10.56 16.75 -3.34
C ILE A 406 10.22 17.56 -4.58
N HIS A 407 9.82 16.89 -5.66
CA HIS A 407 9.21 17.57 -6.80
C HIS A 407 7.84 18.10 -6.34
N GLU A 408 7.63 19.42 -6.40
CA GLU A 408 6.29 20.02 -6.29
C GLU A 408 5.47 19.64 -7.54
N ASP A 409 5.03 18.39 -7.63
CA ASP A 409 3.98 18.00 -8.56
C ASP A 409 2.64 18.22 -7.84
N ARG A 410 2.15 19.47 -7.91
CA ARG A 410 0.83 19.88 -7.42
C ARG A 410 -0.28 19.25 -8.28
N GLY A 411 -0.44 17.94 -8.15
CA GLY A 411 -1.44 17.16 -8.86
C GLY A 411 -1.64 15.73 -8.34
N ALA A 412 -0.76 15.22 -7.47
CA ALA A 412 -0.85 13.85 -6.94
C ALA A 412 -1.00 13.77 -5.40
N GLU A 413 -1.18 14.90 -4.72
CA GLU A 413 -1.20 14.97 -3.24
C GLU A 413 -2.42 14.30 -2.59
N GLU A 414 -3.52 14.09 -3.32
CA GLU A 414 -4.66 13.33 -2.77
C GLU A 414 -4.46 11.79 -2.81
N THR A 415 -3.44 11.27 -3.51
CA THR A 415 -3.27 9.81 -3.67
C THR A 415 -2.02 9.22 -3.00
N LEU A 416 -1.03 10.05 -2.63
CA LEU A 416 0.25 9.58 -2.05
C LEU A 416 0.26 9.53 -0.53
N ALA A 417 -0.49 10.41 0.15
CA ALA A 417 -0.72 10.30 1.60
C ALA A 417 -1.39 8.96 1.96
N GLY A 418 -2.23 8.41 1.08
CA GLY A 418 -2.87 7.10 1.26
C GLY A 418 -2.03 5.88 0.89
N ARG A 419 -0.91 6.04 0.17
CA ARG A 419 -0.09 4.91 -0.32
C ARG A 419 1.18 4.65 0.50
N LEU A 420 1.65 5.62 1.29
CA LEU A 420 2.83 5.46 2.15
C LEU A 420 2.57 4.67 3.44
N PHE A 421 1.31 4.36 3.78
CA PHE A 421 0.96 3.56 4.96
C PHE A 421 1.01 2.03 4.75
N GLY A 422 1.55 1.53 3.64
CA GLY A 422 1.54 0.09 3.31
C GLY A 422 2.88 -0.65 3.27
N ALA A 423 4.03 0.01 3.43
CA ALA A 423 5.32 -0.61 3.09
C ALA A 423 6.28 -0.68 4.29
N TYR A 424 6.11 -1.72 5.12
CA TYR A 424 7.23 -2.37 5.80
C TYR A 424 7.46 -3.73 5.13
N ASP A 425 8.64 -3.88 4.52
CA ASP A 425 9.31 -5.09 4.02
C ASP A 425 8.48 -6.22 3.39
N ARG A 426 8.62 -6.37 2.06
CA ARG A 426 8.75 -7.68 1.40
C ARG A 426 9.83 -7.62 0.31
N PRO A 427 10.65 -8.69 0.16
CA PRO A 427 11.50 -8.84 -1.01
C PRO A 427 10.64 -9.19 -2.22
N GLU A 428 10.89 -8.50 -3.33
CA GLU A 428 10.26 -8.77 -4.63
C GLU A 428 10.64 -10.18 -5.10
N ILE A 429 9.63 -11.06 -5.23
CA ILE A 429 9.73 -12.25 -6.08
C ILE A 429 9.09 -11.85 -7.41
N THR A 430 9.91 -11.67 -8.41
CA THR A 430 9.52 -11.35 -9.78
C THR A 430 8.98 -12.59 -10.51
N GLY A 431 7.80 -12.43 -11.12
CA GLY A 431 7.45 -12.93 -12.45
C GLY A 431 7.28 -14.44 -12.67
N ILE A 432 6.03 -14.91 -12.68
CA ILE A 432 5.58 -15.96 -13.61
C ILE A 432 4.61 -15.29 -14.59
N PRO A 433 4.86 -15.25 -15.90
CA PRO A 433 3.83 -14.96 -16.88
C PRO A 433 3.21 -16.28 -17.37
N GLY A 434 1.92 -16.45 -17.12
CA GLY A 434 1.09 -17.45 -17.79
C GLY A 434 0.29 -16.76 -18.89
N GLY A 435 0.63 -17.06 -20.14
CA GLY A 435 -0.11 -16.66 -21.34
C GLY A 435 0.16 -17.66 -22.46
N PHE A 436 -0.89 -18.31 -22.93
CA PHE A 436 -0.90 -19.38 -23.91
C PHE A 436 -0.33 -18.97 -25.29
N ALA A 437 0.52 -19.82 -25.87
CA ALA A 437 0.65 -19.98 -27.33
C ALA A 437 1.19 -21.38 -27.65
N GLN A 438 0.64 -21.96 -28.71
CA GLN A 438 0.87 -23.31 -29.23
C GLN A 438 2.22 -23.44 -29.97
N GLY A 439 2.73 -24.68 -30.07
CA GLY A 439 3.49 -25.13 -31.26
C GLY A 439 4.99 -25.39 -31.10
N GLU A 440 5.33 -26.68 -31.21
CA GLU A 440 6.57 -27.23 -31.81
C GLU A 440 7.86 -27.38 -30.96
N SER A 441 8.35 -28.63 -30.96
CA SER A 441 9.72 -29.08 -30.66
C SER A 441 10.45 -29.30 -32.02
N PRO A 442 11.78 -29.59 -32.16
CA PRO A 442 12.73 -30.11 -31.15
C PRO A 442 14.23 -29.65 -31.29
N THR A 443 15.08 -30.23 -30.42
CA THR A 443 16.50 -30.66 -30.60
C THR A 443 17.65 -30.02 -29.78
N SER A 444 18.24 -30.90 -28.94
CA SER A 444 19.66 -31.21 -28.61
C SER A 444 20.64 -30.23 -27.93
N SER A 445 21.30 -30.78 -26.90
CA SER A 445 22.70 -30.61 -26.41
C SER A 445 23.13 -29.20 -25.95
N ASP A 446 23.58 -28.95 -24.72
CA ASP A 446 24.73 -29.57 -24.07
C ASP A 446 24.76 -29.34 -22.53
N SER A 447 25.59 -30.16 -21.89
CA SER A 447 25.81 -30.38 -20.46
C SER A 447 26.70 -29.35 -19.71
N ALA A 448 26.19 -28.84 -18.57
CA ALA A 448 26.84 -28.53 -17.26
C ALA A 448 28.06 -27.55 -17.17
N PRO A 449 28.44 -27.02 -15.98
CA PRO A 449 27.79 -27.01 -14.66
C PRO A 449 27.61 -25.61 -14.01
N LEU A 450 26.87 -25.60 -12.90
CA LEU A 450 26.68 -24.49 -11.98
C LEU A 450 27.98 -23.85 -11.50
N SER A 451 28.04 -22.51 -11.52
CA SER A 451 28.88 -21.74 -10.60
C SER A 451 28.03 -20.74 -9.81
N SER A 452 27.84 -21.07 -8.54
CA SER A 452 27.30 -20.19 -7.50
C SER A 452 28.19 -18.95 -7.30
N ARG A 453 27.65 -17.75 -7.56
CA ARG A 453 28.11 -16.46 -7.02
C ARG A 453 26.89 -15.52 -6.98
N GLY A 454 26.51 -14.90 -5.89
CA GLY A 454 27.06 -14.89 -4.56
C GLY A 454 26.21 -13.94 -3.70
N SER A 455 25.81 -14.45 -2.54
CA SER A 455 25.92 -13.79 -1.23
C SER A 455 25.76 -12.26 -1.16
N ILE A 456 24.66 -11.86 -0.52
CA ILE A 456 24.43 -10.61 0.20
C ILE A 456 25.67 -10.28 1.06
N THR A 457 26.35 -9.15 0.79
CA THR A 457 27.37 -8.60 1.69
C THR A 457 26.71 -7.68 2.73
N PRO A 458 26.74 -7.99 4.04
CA PRO A 458 26.03 -7.22 5.07
C PRO A 458 26.83 -6.04 5.66
N ASN A 459 27.94 -5.62 5.03
CA ASN A 459 28.91 -4.67 5.63
C ASN A 459 29.17 -3.39 4.79
N LEU A 460 28.12 -2.82 4.18
CA LEU A 460 28.21 -1.55 3.45
C LEU A 460 27.61 -0.39 4.27
N THR A 461 28.34 0.71 4.40
CA THR A 461 27.83 2.06 4.68
C THR A 461 27.26 2.61 3.38
N LEU A 462 25.97 2.87 3.32
CA LEU A 462 25.27 3.26 2.11
C LEU A 462 24.96 4.77 2.14
N ILE A 463 25.71 5.58 1.42
CA ILE A 463 25.40 6.99 1.17
C ILE A 463 24.56 7.08 -0.13
N ARG A 464 23.24 7.09 -0.06
CA ARG A 464 22.42 7.28 -1.27
C ARG A 464 22.05 8.76 -1.43
N VAL A 465 22.82 9.53 -2.18
CA VAL A 465 22.44 10.89 -2.60
C VAL A 465 21.46 10.77 -3.77
N PHE A 466 20.16 10.74 -3.51
CA PHE A 466 19.19 10.78 -4.61
C PHE A 466 18.96 12.21 -5.05
N ASP A 467 18.97 12.37 -6.37
CA ASP A 467 18.68 13.59 -7.11
C ASP A 467 19.70 14.69 -6.87
N ILE A 468 20.57 14.92 -7.84
CA ILE A 468 21.30 16.17 -7.88
C ILE A 468 20.33 17.22 -8.39
N TRP A 469 20.03 18.19 -7.53
CA TRP A 469 19.61 19.57 -7.78
C TRP A 469 19.52 19.92 -9.28
N PRO A 470 18.37 20.41 -9.78
CA PRO A 470 18.26 20.93 -11.15
C PRO A 470 19.26 22.08 -11.44
N THR A 471 19.72 22.78 -10.41
CA THR A 471 20.57 23.98 -10.47
C THR A 471 22.00 23.76 -9.97
N ALA A 472 22.38 22.58 -9.46
CA ALA A 472 23.75 22.36 -8.98
C ALA A 472 24.73 22.42 -10.14
N THR A 473 25.80 23.19 -9.95
CA THR A 473 26.89 23.21 -10.90
C THR A 473 27.71 21.92 -10.78
N SER A 474 28.46 21.60 -11.83
CA SER A 474 29.48 20.56 -11.81
C SER A 474 30.51 20.74 -10.69
N GLN A 475 30.82 21.99 -10.33
CA GLN A 475 31.75 22.33 -9.26
C GLN A 475 31.18 21.98 -7.88
N ASP A 476 29.87 22.15 -7.66
CA ASP A 476 29.21 21.77 -6.40
C ASP A 476 29.29 20.27 -6.16
N LEU A 477 29.11 19.48 -7.22
CA LEU A 477 29.24 18.02 -7.19
C LEU A 477 30.67 17.55 -6.92
N LEU A 478 31.64 18.14 -7.61
CA LEU A 478 33.04 17.84 -7.40
C LEU A 478 33.48 18.23 -5.98
N GLY A 479 33.00 19.37 -5.48
CA GLY A 479 33.19 19.79 -4.09
C GLY A 479 32.61 18.80 -3.10
N LEU A 480 31.36 18.36 -3.30
CA LEU A 480 30.72 17.34 -2.46
C LEU A 480 31.48 16.02 -2.47
N LEU A 481 31.90 15.54 -3.64
CA LEU A 481 32.66 14.28 -3.77
C LEU A 481 34.03 14.38 -3.07
N SER A 482 34.74 15.50 -3.20
CA SER A 482 36.01 15.76 -2.49
C SER A 482 35.82 15.79 -0.97
N LYS A 483 34.71 16.33 -0.51
CA LYS A 483 34.33 16.38 0.91
C LYS A 483 33.96 15.00 1.45
N ILE A 484 33.24 14.18 0.67
CA ILE A 484 32.95 12.76 1.00
C ILE A 484 34.26 11.95 1.08
N GLU A 485 35.21 12.18 0.18
CA GLU A 485 36.54 11.58 0.20
C GLU A 485 37.27 11.89 1.52
N SER A 486 37.27 13.17 1.90
CA SER A 486 37.93 13.67 3.12
C SER A 486 37.29 13.08 4.38
N TRP A 487 35.95 13.02 4.42
CA TRP A 487 35.21 12.36 5.50
C TRP A 487 35.52 10.86 5.59
N ASN A 488 35.58 10.14 4.46
CA ASN A 488 35.91 8.72 4.48
C ASN A 488 37.35 8.47 4.98
N LYS A 489 38.31 9.33 4.60
CA LYS A 489 39.69 9.30 5.14
C LYS A 489 39.72 9.50 6.65
N LEU A 490 38.95 10.46 7.18
CA LEU A 490 38.81 10.66 8.62
C LEU A 490 38.25 9.41 9.31
N ARG A 491 37.23 8.78 8.71
CA ARG A 491 36.62 7.57 9.24
C ARG A 491 37.56 6.36 9.22
N ILE A 492 38.37 6.20 8.18
CA ILE A 492 39.41 5.16 8.10
C ILE A 492 40.43 5.35 9.22
N ARG A 493 40.84 6.60 9.52
CA ARG A 493 41.71 6.89 10.68
C ARG A 493 41.07 6.49 12.01
N HIS A 494 39.79 6.80 12.21
CA HIS A 494 39.06 6.35 13.40
C HIS A 494 38.91 4.82 13.46
N ALA A 495 38.75 4.14 12.32
CA ALA A 495 38.71 2.69 12.27
C ALA A 495 40.06 2.05 12.60
N ALA A 496 41.17 2.63 12.10
CA ALA A 496 42.53 2.21 12.42
C ALA A 496 42.89 2.42 13.90
N ALA A 497 42.30 3.42 14.55
CA ALA A 497 42.40 3.65 16.00
C ALA A 497 41.53 2.70 16.85
N GLY A 498 40.91 1.67 16.25
CA GLY A 498 40.08 0.69 16.95
C GLY A 498 38.67 1.18 17.33
N VAL A 499 38.30 2.41 16.95
CA VAL A 499 37.02 3.04 17.34
C VAL A 499 35.86 2.56 16.45
N LEU A 500 36.14 2.11 15.21
CA LEU A 500 35.12 1.72 14.22
C LEU A 500 35.55 0.50 13.40
N LYS A 501 34.59 -0.35 12.99
CA LYS A 501 34.84 -1.40 12.00
C LYS A 501 34.83 -0.81 10.58
N PRO A 502 35.79 -1.15 9.69
CA PRO A 502 35.80 -0.67 8.32
C PRO A 502 34.56 -1.18 7.57
N LYS A 503 33.81 -0.29 6.93
CA LYS A 503 32.64 -0.61 6.11
C LYS A 503 32.81 -0.01 4.72
N ASN A 504 32.44 -0.72 3.66
CA ASN A 504 32.52 -0.16 2.31
C ASN A 504 31.49 0.97 2.16
N VAL A 505 31.87 2.14 1.62
CA VAL A 505 30.92 3.25 1.39
C VAL A 505 30.28 3.08 0.02
N LEU A 506 28.95 3.03 -0.11
CA LEU A 506 28.23 3.05 -1.39
C LEU A 506 27.64 4.44 -1.62
N VAL A 507 28.23 5.28 -2.49
CA VAL A 507 27.65 6.57 -2.90
C VAL A 507 26.76 6.36 -4.12
N THR A 508 25.43 6.43 -3.98
CA THR A 508 24.53 6.45 -5.14
C THR A 508 24.18 7.89 -5.47
N VAL A 509 24.33 8.30 -6.72
CA VAL A 509 23.92 9.62 -7.21
C VAL A 509 22.96 9.42 -8.36
N ASN A 510 21.69 9.79 -8.16
CA ASN A 510 20.71 9.86 -9.24
C ASN A 510 20.54 11.31 -9.69
N GLN A 511 20.33 11.55 -10.98
CA GLN A 511 19.93 12.86 -11.49
C GLN A 511 18.69 12.63 -12.34
N GLY A 512 17.52 13.14 -11.91
CA GLY A 512 16.32 13.22 -12.73
C GLY A 512 16.38 14.46 -13.62
N MET A 513 16.58 14.29 -14.92
CA MET A 513 16.62 15.42 -15.85
C MET A 513 15.18 15.85 -16.21
N SER A 514 14.76 17.10 -16.00
CA SER A 514 13.75 17.71 -16.88
C SER A 514 14.48 18.33 -18.08
N ALA A 515 13.93 18.19 -19.29
CA ALA A 515 14.62 18.45 -20.55
C ALA A 515 15.05 19.92 -20.79
N LEU A 516 14.77 20.85 -19.87
CA LEU A 516 14.80 22.30 -20.11
C LEU A 516 15.93 23.09 -19.43
N CYS A 517 16.75 22.49 -18.55
CA CYS A 517 17.64 23.30 -17.68
C CYS A 517 19.16 23.01 -17.73
N TRP A 518 19.68 22.29 -18.73
CA TRP A 518 21.13 22.24 -18.95
C TRP A 518 21.50 22.93 -20.27
N PRO A 519 22.21 24.08 -20.25
CA PRO A 519 22.88 24.58 -21.45
C PRO A 519 23.90 23.54 -21.90
N THR A 520 24.02 23.35 -23.21
CA THR A 520 24.89 22.39 -23.92
C THR A 520 26.41 22.56 -23.69
N GLN A 521 26.83 23.36 -22.70
CA GLN A 521 28.24 23.57 -22.38
C GLN A 521 28.68 22.72 -21.18
N LYS A 522 29.47 21.69 -21.51
CA LYS A 522 30.54 21.01 -20.73
C LYS A 522 30.39 19.50 -20.54
N THR A 523 30.69 18.77 -21.61
CA THR A 523 31.10 17.35 -21.57
C THR A 523 32.32 17.09 -20.67
N GLU A 524 33.17 18.10 -20.47
CA GLU A 524 34.35 18.06 -19.58
C GLU A 524 33.99 17.87 -18.10
N ASP A 525 32.88 18.45 -17.65
CA ASP A 525 32.45 18.43 -16.25
C ASP A 525 31.96 17.03 -15.82
N ILE A 526 31.23 16.34 -16.71
CA ILE A 526 30.82 14.95 -16.51
C ILE A 526 32.04 14.02 -16.46
N ASN A 527 33.06 14.29 -17.28
CA ASN A 527 34.29 13.50 -17.28
C ASN A 527 35.11 13.73 -16.01
N GLY A 528 35.15 14.96 -15.47
CA GLY A 528 35.72 15.27 -14.16
C GLY A 528 35.04 14.51 -13.03
N ILE A 529 33.69 14.50 -13.01
CA ILE A 529 32.90 13.75 -12.03
C ILE A 529 33.18 12.24 -12.15
N ARG A 530 33.18 11.68 -13.37
CA ARG A 530 33.52 10.27 -13.61
C ARG A 530 34.96 9.91 -13.22
N ALA A 531 35.92 10.81 -13.44
CA ALA A 531 37.31 10.62 -13.03
C ALA A 531 37.44 10.59 -11.49
N ARG A 532 36.75 11.49 -10.79
CA ARG A 532 36.74 11.50 -9.32
C ARG A 532 36.04 10.29 -8.73
N ILE A 533 34.91 9.86 -9.31
CA ILE A 533 34.23 8.61 -8.94
C ILE A 533 35.15 7.40 -9.11
N ARG A 534 35.97 7.37 -10.18
CA ARG A 534 36.99 6.33 -10.37
C ARG A 534 38.09 6.39 -9.31
N ALA A 535 38.52 7.58 -8.89
CA ALA A 535 39.47 7.74 -7.78
C ALA A 535 38.88 7.24 -6.45
N LEU A 536 37.63 7.60 -6.15
CA LEU A 536 36.92 7.10 -4.96
C LEU A 536 36.81 5.57 -4.94
N LYS A 537 36.56 4.94 -6.11
CA LYS A 537 36.57 3.47 -6.24
C LYS A 537 37.93 2.85 -5.93
N LYS A 538 39.04 3.51 -6.26
CA LYS A 538 40.40 3.04 -5.90
C LYS A 538 40.63 3.12 -4.39
N ASP A 539 40.03 4.09 -3.71
CA ASP A 539 40.11 4.26 -2.24
C ASP A 539 39.13 3.37 -1.45
N GLY A 540 38.54 2.35 -2.09
CA GLY A 540 37.61 1.40 -1.46
C GLY A 540 36.19 1.93 -1.25
N ILE A 541 35.84 3.08 -1.82
CA ILE A 541 34.48 3.65 -1.82
C ILE A 541 33.76 3.14 -3.07
N ARG A 542 32.75 2.28 -2.89
CA ARG A 542 31.86 1.89 -4.00
C ARG A 542 31.02 3.11 -4.38
N CYS A 543 31.07 3.56 -5.62
CA CYS A 543 30.23 4.67 -6.07
C CYS A 543 29.40 4.23 -7.27
N GLU A 544 28.09 4.42 -7.21
CA GLU A 544 27.15 4.23 -8.31
C GLU A 544 26.60 5.59 -8.73
N PHE A 545 26.85 5.98 -9.98
CA PHE A 545 26.33 7.21 -10.55
C PHE A 545 25.39 6.84 -11.68
N LYS A 546 24.11 7.16 -11.53
CA LYS A 546 23.06 6.83 -12.49
C LYS A 546 22.45 8.13 -12.99
N ILE A 547 22.76 8.48 -14.24
CA ILE A 547 22.04 9.54 -14.95
C ILE A 547 20.74 8.94 -15.44
N THR A 548 19.61 9.41 -14.93
CA THR A 548 18.29 9.06 -15.45
C THR A 548 17.79 10.22 -16.29
N ARG A 549 17.88 10.09 -17.61
CA ARG A 549 17.12 10.97 -18.51
C ARG A 549 15.64 10.72 -18.21
N SER A 550 14.85 11.76 -17.88
CA SER A 550 13.41 11.59 -18.01
C SER A 550 13.11 11.44 -19.49
N SER A 551 12.49 10.32 -19.84
CA SER A 551 11.74 10.22 -21.08
C SER A 551 10.43 10.96 -20.84
N GLN A 552 10.34 12.20 -21.32
CA GLN A 552 9.04 12.71 -21.78
C GLN A 552 8.87 12.26 -23.22
#